data_AF-A0A932TCT6-F1
#
_entry.id   AF-A0A932TCT6-F1
#
_cell.length_a   1.000
_cell.length_b   1.000
_cell.length_c   1.000
_cell.angle_alpha   90.00
_cell.angle_beta   90.00
_cell.angle_gamma   90.00
#
_symmetry.space_group_name_H-M   'P 1'
#
loop_
_entity.id
_entity.type
_entity.pdbx_description
1 polymer ?
#
loop_
_entity_poly.entity_id
_entity_poly.type
_entity_poly.pdbx_seq_one_letter_code
_entity_poly.pdbx_strand_id
1 'polypeptide(L)' 'MKETIAIVEGGRIVLPPEAQIPDGARVRIIWDEEKETGRPYEREPLAEEEVRADLEWATGTQFLR' A
#
# COMPACT_ATOMS: atom_id res chain seq x y z
N MET A 1 17.81 -21.95 9.27
CA MET A 1 16.98 -21.78 8.06
C MET A 1 17.68 -20.78 7.15
N LYS A 2 17.67 -21.00 5.84
CA LYS A 2 18.30 -20.08 4.87
C LYS A 2 17.21 -19.12 4.38
N GLU A 3 17.40 -17.83 4.58
CA GLU A 3 16.47 -16.80 4.12
C GLU A 3 17.00 -16.22 2.80
N THR A 4 16.09 -15.86 1.90
CA THR A 4 16.42 -15.21 0.64
C THR A 4 15.39 -14.12 0.36
N ILE A 5 15.84 -13.04 -0.27
CA ILE A 5 14.97 -11.93 -0.66
C ILE A 5 14.63 -12.14 -2.13
N ALA A 6 13.36 -12.04 -2.46
CA ALA A 6 12.83 -12.22 -3.79
C ALA A 6 11.95 -11.04 -4.16
N ILE A 7 11.81 -10.78 -5.47
CA ILE A 7 11.00 -9.68 -5.98
C ILE A 7 9.66 -10.23 -6.45
N VAL A 8 8.58 -9.49 -6.25
CA VAL A 8 7.27 -9.83 -6.82
C VAL A 8 7.05 -9.03 -8.10
N GLU A 9 6.97 -9.71 -9.24
CA GLU A 9 6.73 -9.09 -10.55
C GLU A 9 5.52 -9.76 -11.22
N GLY A 10 4.48 -8.97 -11.53
CA GLY A 10 3.26 -9.49 -12.17
C GLY A 10 2.56 -10.60 -11.38
N GLY A 11 2.64 -10.57 -10.04
CA GLY A 11 2.08 -11.60 -9.16
C GLY A 11 2.90 -12.89 -9.06
N ARG A 12 4.11 -12.92 -9.62
CA ARG A 12 5.05 -14.04 -9.53
C ARG A 12 6.22 -13.68 -8.64
N ILE A 13 6.68 -14.62 -7.82
CA ILE A 13 7.89 -14.47 -7.01
C ILE A 13 9.09 -14.83 -7.88
N VAL A 14 9.94 -13.85 -8.14
CA VAL A 14 11.18 -13.99 -8.89
C VAL A 14 12.32 -14.18 -7.90
N LEU A 15 12.86 -15.40 -7.86
CA LEU A 15 13.99 -15.75 -7.01
C LEU A 15 15.30 -15.25 -7.64
N PRO A 16 16.27 -14.80 -6.83
CA PRO A 16 17.61 -14.48 -7.34
C PRO A 16 18.31 -15.76 -7.83
N PRO A 17 19.23 -15.69 -8.81
CA PRO A 17 19.89 -16.86 -9.41
C PRO A 17 20.62 -17.76 -8.40
N GLU A 18 21.13 -17.18 -7.31
CA GLU A 18 21.79 -17.87 -6.20
C GLU A 18 20.84 -18.67 -5.28
N ALA A 19 19.53 -18.44 -5.37
CA ALA A 19 18.52 -19.15 -4.59
C ALA A 19 18.10 -20.45 -5.31
N GLN A 20 18.86 -21.52 -5.09
CA GLN A 20 18.45 -22.87 -5.51
C GLN A 20 17.46 -23.46 -4.50
N ILE A 21 16.21 -23.59 -4.90
CA ILE A 21 15.14 -24.23 -4.13
C ILE A 21 14.73 -25.50 -4.88
N PRO A 22 14.80 -26.69 -4.26
CA PRO A 22 14.36 -27.93 -4.89
C PRO A 22 12.86 -27.89 -5.22
N ASP A 23 12.47 -28.55 -6.31
CA ASP A 23 11.06 -28.69 -6.68
C ASP A 23 10.26 -29.37 -5.56
N GLY A 24 9.12 -28.77 -5.21
CA GLY A 24 8.25 -29.25 -4.13
C GLY A 24 8.73 -28.90 -2.72
N ALA A 25 9.81 -28.13 -2.56
CA ALA A 25 10.23 -27.66 -1.25
C ALA A 25 9.18 -26.71 -0.63
N ARG A 26 8.94 -26.88 0.68
CA ARG A 26 8.08 -25.97 1.43
C ARG A 26 8.84 -24.69 1.77
N VAL A 27 8.27 -23.55 1.39
CA VAL A 27 8.79 -22.22 1.70
C VAL A 27 7.82 -21.46 2.59
N ARG A 28 8.35 -20.58 3.44
CA ARG A 28 7.56 -19.61 4.20
C ARG A 28 7.85 -18.22 3.62
N ILE A 29 6.82 -17.55 3.16
CA ILE A 29 6.92 -16.17 2.67
C ILE A 29 6.77 -15.25 3.88
N ILE A 30 7.73 -14.37 4.09
CA ILE A 30 7.67 -13.30 5.07
C ILE A 30 7.62 -12.02 4.26
N TRP A 31 6.51 -11.30 4.36
CA TRP A 31 6.31 -10.02 3.72
C TRP A 31 6.29 -8.97 4.84
N ASP A 32 7.27 -8.07 4.82
CA ASP A 32 7.30 -6.93 5.73
C ASP A 32 6.68 -5.76 4.97
N GLU A 33 5.39 -5.51 5.19
CA GLU A 33 4.81 -4.22 4.81
C GLU A 33 5.55 -3.19 5.66
N GLU A 34 6.25 -2.27 5.01
CA GLU A 34 6.86 -1.12 5.67
C GLU A 34 5.87 -0.61 6.71
N LYS A 35 6.23 -0.74 7.99
CA LYS A 35 5.40 -0.29 9.11
C LYS A 35 4.82 1.05 8.73
N GLU A 36 3.49 1.13 8.64
CA GLU A 36 2.77 2.40 8.62
C GLU A 36 3.49 3.27 9.64
N THR A 37 4.17 4.31 9.17
CA THR A 37 4.96 5.17 10.04
C THR A 37 3.99 5.68 11.09
N GLY A 38 4.10 5.20 12.33
CA GLY A 38 3.23 5.55 13.46
C GLY A 38 3.35 7.02 13.88
N ARG A 39 3.82 7.88 12.98
CA ARG A 39 3.72 9.32 13.09
C ARG A 39 2.29 9.67 12.74
N PRO A 40 1.54 10.35 13.62
CA PRO A 40 0.30 10.98 13.20
C PRO A 40 0.65 11.86 12.00
N TYR A 41 -0.02 11.64 10.88
CA TYR A 41 0.07 12.58 9.77
C TYR A 41 -0.26 13.97 10.33
N GLU A 42 0.67 14.92 10.22
CA GLU A 42 0.34 16.32 10.47
C GLU A 42 -0.71 16.70 9.43
N ARG A 43 -1.95 16.82 9.87
CA ARG A 43 -3.05 17.23 9.01
C ARG A 43 -3.05 18.74 8.98
N GLU A 44 -2.89 19.31 7.79
CA GLU A 44 -3.11 20.73 7.58
C GLU A 44 -4.59 21.07 7.85
N PRO A 45 -4.88 22.21 8.48
CA PRO A 45 -6.25 22.67 8.62
C PRO A 45 -6.83 22.96 7.22
N LEU A 46 -8.02 22.44 6.94
CA LEU A 46 -8.72 22.72 5.68
C LEU A 46 -9.07 24.19 5.58
N ALA A 47 -8.90 24.77 4.40
CA ALA A 47 -9.43 26.08 4.09
C ALA A 47 -10.96 26.05 4.04
N GLU A 48 -11.60 27.18 4.32
CA GLU A 48 -13.07 27.28 4.32
C GLU A 48 -13.66 26.94 2.93
N GLU A 49 -12.93 27.27 1.87
CA GLU A 49 -13.28 26.95 0.48
C GLU A 49 -13.30 25.44 0.19
N GLU A 50 -12.35 24.69 0.76
CA GLU A 50 -12.24 23.24 0.58
C GLU A 50 -13.40 22.53 1.30
N VAL A 51 -13.67 22.95 2.53
CA VAL A 51 -14.82 22.45 3.30
C VAL A 51 -16.12 22.72 2.56
N ARG A 52 -16.30 23.91 1.98
CA ARG A 52 -17.49 24.25 1.19
C ARG A 52 -17.62 23.37 -0.06
N ALA A 53 -16.52 23.16 -0.80
CA ALA A 53 -16.54 22.32 -2.00
C ALA A 53 -16.90 20.87 -1.67
N ASP A 54 -16.34 20.32 -0.60
CA ASP A 54 -16.65 18.97 -0.13
C ASP A 54 -18.11 18.85 0.31
N LEU A 55 -18.64 19.86 1.00
CA LEU A 55 -20.05 19.91 1.37
C LEU A 55 -20.96 19.98 0.14
N GLU A 56 -20.64 20.79 -0.86
CA GLU A 56 -21.42 20.88 -2.10
C GLU A 56 -21.42 19.54 -2.87
N TRP A 57 -20.26 18.88 -2.95
CA TRP A 57 -20.12 17.56 -3.55
C TRP A 57 -20.92 16.50 -2.79
N ALA A 58 -20.73 16.41 -1.46
CA ALA A 58 -21.36 15.40 -0.62
C ALA A 58 -22.87 15.57 -0.49
N THR A 59 -23.36 16.80 -0.50
CA THR A 59 -24.80 17.11 -0.41
C THR A 59 -25.49 17.15 -1.78
N GLY A 60 -24.73 17.04 -2.87
CA GLY A 60 -25.28 17.11 -4.23
C GLY A 60 -25.89 18.47 -4.59
N THR A 61 -25.56 19.52 -3.83
CA THR A 61 -26.13 20.87 -4.02
C THR A 61 -25.72 21.49 -5.37
N GLN A 62 -24.68 20.94 -6.01
CA GLN A 62 -24.28 21.30 -7.37
C GLN A 62 -25.38 21.09 -8.44
N PHE A 63 -26.37 20.23 -8.18
CA PHE A 63 -27.44 19.90 -9.13
C PHE A 63 -28.76 20.65 -8.89
N LEU A 64 -28.82 21.54 -7.89
CA LEU A 64 -30.01 22.30 -7.50
C LEU A 64 -30.10 23.71 -8.14
N ARG A 65 -29.26 24.01 -9.13
CA ARG A 65 -29.29 25.27 -9.90
C ARG A 65 -29.70 25.07 -11.35
#